data_AF-A0A2I0VFC9-F1
#
_entry.id   AF-A0A2I0VFC9-F1
#
_cell.length_a   1.000
_cell.length_b   1.000
_cell.length_c   1.000
_cell.angle_alpha   90.00
_cell.angle_beta   90.00
_cell.angle_gamma   90.00
#
_symmetry.space_group_name_H-M   'P 1'
#
loop_
_entity.id
_entity.type
_entity.pdbx_description
1 polymer ?
#
loop_
_entity_poly.entity_id
_entity_poly.type
_entity_poly.pdbx_seq_one_letter_code
_entity_poly.pdbx_strand_id
1 'polypeptide(L)' 'MIAAEAPIVLTRACEMFIFELTRRAWAHAVQNKRRILQKNDIAAVLARTNMYDFLAESMEDIGGPSSTTG' A
#
# COMPACT_ATOMS: atom_id res chain seq x y z
N MET A 1 29.34 -2.77 -2.82
CA MET A 1 29.07 -4.18 -2.46
C MET A 1 27.84 -4.22 -1.58
N ILE A 2 26.95 -5.19 -1.80
CA ILE A 2 25.79 -5.46 -0.93
C ILE A 2 26.15 -6.70 -0.11
N ALA A 3 25.89 -6.69 1.20
CA ALA A 3 26.13 -7.84 2.07
C ALA A 3 25.23 -9.03 1.68
N ALA A 4 25.73 -10.25 1.80
CA ALA A 4 25.02 -11.46 1.32
C ALA A 4 23.69 -11.69 2.06
N GLU A 5 23.60 -11.26 3.31
CA GLU A 5 22.42 -11.34 4.16
C GLU A 5 21.36 -10.27 3.85
N ALA A 6 21.75 -9.14 3.24
CA ALA A 6 20.84 -8.02 3.04
C ALA A 6 19.65 -8.36 2.11
N PRO A 7 19.83 -9.03 0.95
CA PRO A 7 18.72 -9.49 0.12
C PRO A 7 17.81 -10.51 0.82
N ILE A 8 18.37 -11.36 1.67
CA ILE A 8 17.62 -12.40 2.40
C ILE A 8 16.66 -11.74 3.39
N VAL A 9 17.16 -10.79 4.18
CA VAL A 9 16.34 -10.04 5.15
C VAL A 9 15.32 -9.18 4.44
N LEU A 10 15.71 -8.47 3.37
CA LEU A 10 14.81 -7.63 2.59
C LEU A 10 13.66 -8.44 2.00
N THR A 11 13.91 -9.64 1.48
CA THR A 11 12.87 -10.52 0.92
C THR A 11 11.80 -10.84 1.97
N ARG A 12 12.21 -11.16 3.20
CA ARG A 12 11.27 -11.41 4.31
C ARG A 12 10.54 -10.16 4.75
N ALA A 13 11.23 -9.02 4.81
CA ALA A 13 10.60 -7.74 5.10
C ALA A 13 9.53 -7.39 4.05
N CYS A 14 9.82 -7.57 2.76
CA CYS A 14 8.86 -7.37 1.67
C CYS A 14 7.66 -8.31 1.78
N GLU A 15 7.87 -9.58 2.11
CA GLU A 15 6.79 -10.55 2.32
C GLU A 15 5.87 -10.12 3.48
N MET A 16 6.45 -9.75 4.63
CA MET A 16 5.70 -9.23 5.78
C MET A 16 4.96 -7.93 5.44
N PHE A 17 5.60 -7.05 4.67
CA PHE A 17 5.02 -5.78 4.24
C PHE A 17 3.79 -5.99 3.34
N ILE A 18 3.90 -6.83 2.31
CA ILE A 18 2.79 -7.14 1.39
C ILE A 18 1.62 -7.75 2.17
N PHE A 19 1.92 -8.69 3.08
CA PHE A 19 0.89 -9.34 3.89
C PHE A 19 0.13 -8.35 4.76
N GLU A 20 0.84 -7.49 5.50
CA GLU A 20 0.21 -6.52 6.40
C GLU A 20 -0.58 -5.45 5.64
N LEU A 21 -0.04 -4.94 4.52
CA LEU A 21 -0.74 -3.97 3.67
C LEU A 21 -2.04 -4.58 3.12
N THR A 22 -1.98 -5.81 2.59
CA THR A 22 -3.14 -6.51 2.05
C THR A 22 -4.19 -6.77 3.13
N ARG A 23 -3.77 -7.20 4.33
CA ARG A 23 -4.68 -7.46 5.46
C ARG A 23 -5.43 -6.20 5.87
N ARG A 24 -4.74 -5.07 5.99
CA ARG A 24 -5.36 -3.78 6.34
C ARG A 24 -6.31 -3.29 5.25
N ALA A 25 -5.90 -3.37 3.98
CA ALA A 25 -6.74 -2.94 2.87
C ALA A 25 -7.99 -3.84 2.74
N TRP A 26 -7.83 -5.15 2.97
CA TRP A 26 -8.95 -6.09 2.99
C TRP A 26 -9.93 -5.79 4.13
N ALA A 27 -9.46 -5.45 5.32
CA ALA A 27 -10.34 -5.03 6.42
C ALA A 27 -11.22 -3.84 6.01
N HIS A 28 -10.67 -2.87 5.27
CA HIS A 28 -11.43 -1.75 4.73
C HIS A 28 -12.44 -2.18 3.64
N ALA A 29 -12.07 -3.11 2.75
CA ALA A 29 -13.00 -3.66 1.76
C ALA A 29 -14.20 -4.35 2.42
N VAL A 30 -13.94 -5.17 3.45
CA VAL A 30 -14.96 -5.90 4.22
C VAL A 30 -15.87 -4.93 4.99
N GLN A 31 -15.30 -3.87 5.60
CA GLN A 31 -16.09 -2.81 6.25
C GLN A 31 -17.07 -2.14 5.28
N ASN A 32 -16.69 -2.01 4.01
CA ASN A 32 -17.54 -1.51 2.94
C ASN A 32 -18.45 -2.58 2.31
N LYS A 33 -18.60 -3.75 2.94
CA LYS A 33 -19.39 -4.90 2.47
C LYS A 33 -18.97 -5.40 1.08
N ARG A 34 -17.74 -5.12 0.67
CA ARG A 34 -17.18 -5.57 -0.61
C ARG A 34 -16.36 -6.86 -0.40
N ARG A 35 -16.41 -7.74 -1.40
CA ARG A 35 -15.63 -8.99 -1.47
C ARG A 35 -14.51 -8.92 -2.51
N ILE A 36 -14.25 -7.73 -3.02
CA ILE A 36 -13.23 -7.45 -4.02
C ILE A 36 -12.40 -6.28 -3.47
N LEU A 37 -11.10 -6.48 -3.41
CA LEU A 37 -10.14 -5.45 -2.99
C LEU A 37 -9.99 -4.42 -4.12
N GLN A 38 -10.11 -3.13 -3.79
CA GLN A 38 -10.00 -2.04 -4.77
C GLN A 38 -8.84 -1.10 -4.42
N LYS A 39 -8.37 -0.33 -5.41
CA LYS A 39 -7.31 0.69 -5.22
C LYS A 39 -7.68 1.69 -4.10
N ASN A 40 -8.96 2.03 -3.98
CA ASN A 40 -9.48 2.93 -2.94
C ASN A 40 -9.31 2.37 -1.52
N ASP A 41 -9.32 1.05 -1.34
CA ASP A 41 -9.07 0.44 -0.03
C ASP A 41 -7.63 0.60 0.40
N ILE A 42 -6.71 0.45 -0.55
CA ILE A 42 -5.29 0.66 -0.33
C ILE A 42 -5.07 2.15 -0.01
N ALA A 43 -5.61 3.07 -0.82
CA ALA A 43 -5.50 4.51 -0.58
C ALA A 43 -6.03 4.92 0.81
N ALA A 44 -7.14 4.33 1.26
CA ALA A 44 -7.68 4.58 2.60
C ALA A 44 -6.75 4.11 3.73
N VAL A 45 -5.98 3.03 3.52
CA VAL A 45 -4.97 2.55 4.48
C VAL A 45 -3.73 3.43 4.48
N LEU A 46 -3.29 3.89 3.30
CA LEU A 46 -2.15 4.81 3.16
C LEU A 46 -2.44 6.12 3.90
N ALA A 47 -3.62 6.71 3.68
CA ALA A 47 -4.03 7.95 4.35
C ALA A 47 -4.14 7.82 5.90
N ARG A 48 -4.24 6.60 6.43
CA ARG A 48 -4.36 6.33 7.88
C ARG A 48 -3.05 5.93 8.55
N THR A 49 -2.02 5.61 7.77
CA THR A 49 -0.76 5.06 8.30
C THR A 49 0.42 5.82 7.72
N ASN A 50 1.01 6.73 8.52
CA ASN A 50 2.21 7.50 8.15
C ASN A 50 3.41 6.64 7.69
N MET A 51 3.50 5.40 8.18
CA MET A 51 4.55 4.45 7.77
C MET A 51 4.49 4.10 6.28
N TYR A 52 3.37 4.33 5.60
CA TYR A 52 3.19 4.05 4.18
C TYR A 52 3.22 5.30 3.28
N ASP A 53 3.62 6.46 3.81
CA ASP A 53 3.67 7.72 3.03
C ASP A 53 4.58 7.62 1.80
N PHE A 54 5.62 6.78 1.85
CA PHE A 54 6.50 6.50 0.72
C PHE A 54 5.79 5.87 -0.49
N LEU A 55 4.58 5.34 -0.32
CA LEU A 55 3.76 4.77 -1.39
C LEU A 55 2.77 5.78 -2.00
N ALA A 56 2.59 6.97 -1.40
CA ALA A 56 1.62 7.94 -1.90
C ALA A 56 1.96 8.39 -3.33
N GLU A 57 3.23 8.72 -3.59
CA GLU A 57 3.73 9.13 -4.89
C GLU A 57 3.50 8.07 -5.98
N SER A 58 3.74 6.79 -5.66
CA SER A 58 3.57 5.70 -6.63
C SER A 58 2.10 5.36 -6.93
N MET A 59 1.15 5.83 -6.11
CA MET A 59 -0.28 5.60 -6.32
C MET A 59 -0.95 6.68 -7.18
N GLU A 60 -0.35 7.87 -7.27
CA GLU A 60 -0.81 8.97 -8.13
C GLU A 60 -0.61 8.68 -9.62
N ASP A 61 0.44 7.92 -9.98
CA ASP A 61 0.81 7.69 -11.39
C ASP A 61 -0.08 6.64 -12.11
N ILE A 62 -0.77 5.77 -11.35
CA ILE A 62 -1.65 4.73 -11.94
C ILE A 62 -3.08 5.29 -12.16
N GLY A 63 -3.19 6.53 -12.60
CA GLY A 63 -4.47 7.20 -12.91
C GLY A 63 -4.36 8.72 -12.87
N GLY A 64 -3.81 9.33 -13.92
CA GLY A 64 -3.94 10.78 -14.10
C GLY A 64 -5.35 11.19 -14.58
N PRO A 65 -5.69 12.49 -14.60
CA PRO A 65 -5.28 13.59 -13.72
C PRO A 65 -6.46 14.09 -12.86
N SER A 66 -6.22 14.66 -11.68
CA SER A 66 -7.16 15.66 -11.10
C SER A 66 -6.51 16.55 -10.04
N SER A 67 -5.51 17.33 -10.45
CA SER A 67 -5.41 18.69 -9.94
C SER A 67 -6.35 19.57 -10.78
N THR A 68 -7.62 19.64 -10.38
CA THR A 68 -8.42 20.86 -10.55
C THR A 68 -9.30 20.99 -9.31
N THR A 69 -9.31 22.22 -8.78
CA THR A 69 -10.18 22.76 -7.72
C THR A 69 -9.54 22.82 -6.32
N GLY A 70 -9.02 24.02 -6.01
CA GLY A 70 -8.61 24.49 -4.70
C GLY A 70 -7.58 25.60 -4.81
#